data_AF-A0A817M7R4-F1
#
_entry.id   AF-A0A817M7R4-F1
#
_cell.length_a   1.000
_cell.length_b   1.000
_cell.length_c   1.000
_cell.angle_alpha   90.00
_cell.angle_beta   90.00
_cell.angle_gamma   90.00
#
_symmetry.space_group_name_H-M   'P 1'
#
loop_
_entity.id
_entity.type
_entity.pdbx_description
1 polymer ?
#
loop_
_entity_poly.entity_id
_entity_poly.type
_entity_poly.pdbx_seq_one_letter_code
_entity_poly.pdbx_strand_id
1 'polypeptide(L)'
;MCDTFFVTPVSELEKLDDWKKPLAFQAAHHHENLNVPDSVEVEWRLRDRMKTVSVALVMCLHIGVDPPDVLKANPCSKLECWIDPFSMTPRRALETIASELQRQYERWQSKARYKSSLDPTQEDIKKLCMTLRRNAR
;
A
#
# COMPACT_ATOMS: atom_id res chain seq x y z
N MET A 1 -54.81 -60.18 21.29
CA MET A 1 -53.79 -61.13 20.79
C MET A 1 -53.14 -60.46 19.59
N CYS A 2 -51.88 -60.06 19.56
CA CYS A 2 -50.83 -59.98 20.55
C CYS A 2 -49.97 -58.78 20.10
N ASP A 3 -49.57 -57.92 21.03
CA ASP A 3 -48.50 -56.97 20.79
C ASP A 3 -47.21 -57.77 20.55
N THR A 4 -46.84 -57.97 19.29
CA THR A 4 -45.49 -58.41 18.94
C THR A 4 -44.56 -57.23 19.10
N PHE A 5 -44.14 -56.98 20.35
CA PHE A 5 -42.85 -56.35 20.60
C PHE A 5 -41.80 -57.25 19.94
N PHE A 6 -41.21 -56.77 18.85
CA PHE A 6 -40.00 -57.36 18.28
C PHE A 6 -38.87 -57.17 19.30
N VAL A 7 -38.69 -58.15 20.19
CA VAL A 7 -37.49 -58.26 21.01
C VAL A 7 -36.40 -58.80 20.09
N THR A 8 -35.48 -57.95 19.67
CA THR A 8 -34.31 -58.36 18.90
C THR A 8 -33.47 -59.34 19.71
N PRO A 9 -33.07 -60.51 19.15
CA PRO A 9 -32.20 -61.46 19.84
C PRO A 9 -30.85 -60.81 20.22
N VAL A 10 -30.31 -61.14 21.39
CA VAL A 10 -29.02 -60.62 21.90
C VAL A 10 -27.86 -60.86 20.90
N SER A 11 -27.94 -61.91 20.09
CA SER A 11 -26.96 -62.27 19.05
C SER A 11 -27.00 -61.37 17.80
N GLU A 12 -28.08 -60.61 17.58
CA GLU A 12 -28.13 -59.54 16.57
C GLU A 12 -27.62 -58.20 17.11
N LEU A 13 -27.62 -58.03 18.44
CA LEU A 13 -27.13 -56.82 19.12
C LEU A 13 -25.62 -56.63 18.93
N GLU A 14 -24.85 -57.72 18.98
CA GLU A 14 -23.38 -57.71 18.78
C GLU A 14 -22.95 -57.42 17.33
N LYS A 15 -23.87 -57.52 16.37
CA LYS A 15 -23.61 -57.26 14.93
C LYS A 15 -24.00 -55.85 14.50
N LEU A 16 -24.66 -55.10 15.37
CA LEU A 16 -25.01 -53.71 15.12
C LEU A 16 -23.83 -52.85 15.55
N ASP A 17 -23.02 -52.42 14.58
CA ASP A 17 -22.03 -51.37 14.78
C ASP A 17 -22.76 -50.04 15.02
N ASP A 18 -23.30 -49.87 16.24
CA ASP A 18 -24.13 -48.71 16.61
C ASP A 18 -23.38 -47.39 16.42
N TRP A 19 -22.06 -47.40 16.60
CA TRP A 19 -21.18 -46.25 16.37
C TRP A 19 -21.05 -45.87 14.89
N LYS A 20 -21.39 -46.77 13.95
CA LYS A 20 -21.44 -46.50 12.51
C LYS A 20 -22.81 -45.96 12.07
N LYS A 21 -23.80 -45.91 12.96
CA LYS A 21 -25.11 -45.34 12.65
C LYS A 21 -25.01 -43.82 12.61
N PRO A 22 -25.52 -43.15 11.56
CA PRO A 22 -25.49 -41.70 11.48
C PRO A 22 -26.37 -41.12 12.60
N LEU A 23 -25.79 -40.20 13.37
CA LEU A 23 -26.50 -39.52 14.43
C LEU A 23 -27.29 -38.36 13.84
N ALA A 24 -28.62 -38.43 13.98
CA ALA A 24 -29.50 -37.36 13.53
C ALA A 24 -29.38 -36.15 14.47
N PHE A 25 -29.59 -34.96 13.91
CA PHE A 25 -29.62 -33.69 14.65
C PHE A 25 -28.33 -33.34 15.40
N GLN A 26 -27.15 -33.76 14.91
CA GLN A 26 -25.85 -33.44 15.55
C GLN A 26 -25.13 -32.19 15.05
N ALA A 27 -25.65 -31.53 14.01
CA ALA A 27 -25.07 -30.25 13.58
C ALA A 27 -25.16 -29.20 14.70
N ALA A 28 -24.18 -28.28 14.75
CA ALA A 28 -24.05 -27.26 15.78
C ALA A 28 -25.36 -26.48 16.06
N HIS A 29 -26.10 -26.13 15.00
CA HIS A 29 -27.39 -25.41 15.11
C HIS A 29 -28.52 -26.18 15.82
N HIS A 30 -28.36 -27.48 16.07
CA HIS A 30 -29.32 -28.28 16.84
C HIS A 30 -29.02 -28.29 18.35
N HIS A 31 -27.78 -28.01 18.74
CA HIS A 31 -27.32 -28.07 20.14
C HIS A 31 -26.91 -26.71 20.71
N GLU A 32 -26.58 -25.76 19.84
CA GLU A 32 -26.18 -24.41 20.21
C GLU A 32 -27.38 -23.45 20.14
N ASN A 33 -27.46 -22.54 21.11
CA ASN A 33 -28.40 -21.42 21.01
C ASN A 33 -27.93 -20.49 19.88
N LEU A 34 -28.79 -20.26 18.88
CA LEU A 34 -28.56 -19.32 17.78
C LEU A 34 -28.67 -17.86 18.26
N ASN A 35 -27.96 -17.51 19.32
CA ASN A 35 -27.85 -16.13 19.78
C ASN A 35 -27.12 -15.33 18.71
N VAL A 36 -27.70 -14.22 18.30
CA VAL A 36 -26.99 -13.26 17.46
C VAL A 36 -25.83 -12.74 18.29
N PRO A 37 -24.56 -12.93 17.88
CA PRO A 37 -23.44 -12.38 18.62
C PRO A 37 -23.58 -10.87 18.67
N ASP A 38 -23.29 -10.28 19.82
CA ASP A 38 -23.28 -8.83 19.97
C ASP A 38 -22.41 -8.20 18.89
N SER A 39 -22.91 -7.15 18.25
CA SER A 39 -22.17 -6.45 17.21
C SER A 39 -20.93 -5.82 17.83
N VAL A 40 -19.75 -6.33 17.48
CA VAL A 40 -18.48 -5.68 17.83
C VAL A 40 -18.34 -4.44 16.95
N GLU A 41 -18.46 -3.26 17.54
CA GLU A 41 -18.16 -2.01 16.83
C GLU A 41 -16.66 -1.94 16.53
N VAL A 42 -16.28 -2.35 15.32
CA VAL A 42 -14.92 -2.18 14.83
C VAL A 42 -14.81 -0.81 14.16
N GLU A 43 -13.95 0.05 14.71
CA GLU A 43 -13.69 1.36 14.12
C GLU A 43 -12.74 1.25 12.93
N TRP A 44 -13.29 0.92 11.76
CA TRP A 44 -12.58 0.81 10.49
C TRP A 44 -12.34 2.16 9.80
N ARG A 45 -12.98 3.23 10.29
CA ARG A 45 -12.95 4.55 9.65
C ARG A 45 -11.67 5.29 10.03
N LEU A 46 -10.99 5.79 9.01
CA LEU A 46 -9.88 6.71 9.19
C LEU A 46 -10.41 8.04 9.78
N ARG A 47 -10.01 8.37 11.01
CA ARG A 47 -10.44 9.59 11.71
C ARG A 47 -9.90 10.86 11.05
N ASP A 48 -8.61 10.87 10.70
CA ASP A 48 -7.95 12.02 10.08
C ASP A 48 -7.54 11.73 8.63
N ARG A 49 -8.04 12.55 7.70
CA ARG A 49 -7.66 12.49 6.29
C ARG A 49 -6.55 13.49 6.01
N MET A 50 -5.32 12.99 5.88
CA MET A 50 -4.19 13.80 5.46
C MET A 50 -4.21 14.05 3.95
N LYS A 51 -3.73 15.23 3.53
CA LYS A 51 -3.55 15.57 2.12
C LYS A 51 -2.22 16.27 1.90
N THR A 52 -1.55 15.93 0.81
CA THR A 52 -0.34 16.65 0.36
C THR A 52 -0.77 17.88 -0.42
N VAL A 53 -0.60 19.06 0.18
CA VAL A 53 -0.99 20.34 -0.46
C VAL A 53 0.14 20.99 -1.26
N SER A 54 1.39 20.60 -1.02
CA SER A 54 2.56 21.21 -1.68
C SER A 54 3.71 20.21 -1.78
N VAL A 55 4.50 20.33 -2.84
CA VAL A 55 5.65 19.47 -3.15
C VAL A 55 6.84 20.35 -3.50
N ALA A 56 7.99 20.09 -2.88
CA ALA A 56 9.28 20.65 -3.27
C ALA A 56 10.05 19.62 -4.09
N LEU A 57 10.50 20.01 -5.29
CA LEU A 57 11.39 19.22 -6.12
C LEU A 57 12.77 19.86 -6.08
N VAL A 58 13.70 19.26 -5.35
CA VAL A 58 15.09 19.75 -5.22
C VAL A 58 15.98 18.85 -6.06
N MET A 59 16.64 19.42 -7.06
CA MET A 59 17.55 18.69 -7.95
C MET A 59 18.96 19.23 -7.78
N CYS A 60 19.89 18.36 -7.42
CA CYS A 60 21.32 18.66 -7.25
C CYS A 60 22.11 17.76 -8.21
N LEU A 61 21.93 17.97 -9.52
CA LEU A 61 22.48 17.08 -10.54
C LEU A 61 23.86 17.55 -11.02
N HIS A 62 24.11 18.86 -11.00
CA HIS A 62 25.35 19.49 -11.49
C HIS A 62 25.89 18.82 -12.78
N ILE A 63 25.02 18.78 -13.80
CA ILE A 63 25.19 17.93 -14.99
C ILE A 63 26.56 18.10 -15.64
N GLY A 64 27.22 16.95 -15.89
CA GLY A 64 28.54 16.89 -16.51
C GLY A 64 29.71 16.92 -15.51
N VAL A 65 29.43 17.06 -14.22
CA VAL A 65 30.42 17.01 -13.16
C VAL A 65 30.04 15.89 -12.20
N ASP A 66 30.92 14.91 -12.11
CA ASP A 66 30.72 13.79 -11.21
C ASP A 66 31.25 14.13 -9.82
N PRO A 67 30.52 13.78 -8.75
CA PRO A 67 31.04 13.95 -7.40
C PRO A 67 32.28 13.07 -7.22
N PRO A 68 33.26 13.52 -6.42
CA PRO A 68 34.57 12.89 -6.31
C PRO A 68 34.53 11.45 -5.76
N ASP A 69 33.43 11.06 -5.12
CA ASP A 69 33.26 9.76 -4.48
C ASP A 69 32.71 8.66 -5.40
N VAL A 70 32.39 8.98 -6.66
CA VAL A 70 31.72 8.05 -7.57
C VAL A 70 32.66 7.55 -8.66
N LEU A 71 32.94 6.25 -8.63
CA LEU A 71 33.55 5.54 -9.75
C LEU A 71 32.44 5.02 -10.69
N LYS A 72 32.32 5.59 -11.89
CA LYS A 72 31.31 5.15 -12.87
C LYS A 72 31.78 3.95 -13.68
N ALA A 73 30.94 2.92 -13.74
CA ALA A 73 31.12 1.80 -14.68
C ALA A 73 30.92 2.26 -16.13
N ASN A 74 31.54 1.54 -17.09
CA ASN A 74 31.35 1.77 -18.53
C ASN A 74 30.71 0.51 -19.16
N PRO A 75 29.44 0.57 -19.63
CA PRO A 75 28.55 1.74 -19.69
C PRO A 75 27.88 2.08 -18.34
N CYS A 76 27.56 3.36 -18.12
CA CYS A 76 26.76 3.82 -16.98
C CYS A 76 25.30 4.07 -17.38
N SER A 77 24.38 4.02 -16.40
CA SER A 77 23.03 4.58 -16.58
C SER A 77 23.12 6.09 -16.75
N LYS A 78 22.42 6.63 -17.75
CA LYS A 78 22.54 8.05 -18.13
C LYS A 78 21.21 8.82 -18.10
N LEU A 79 20.07 8.14 -18.18
CA LEU A 79 18.79 8.82 -18.28
C LEU A 79 18.32 9.32 -16.91
N GLU A 80 17.96 10.59 -16.85
CA GLU A 80 17.38 11.24 -15.67
C GLU A 80 15.96 11.66 -16.01
N CYS A 81 14.97 11.14 -15.28
CA CYS A 81 13.54 11.38 -15.56
C CYS A 81 13.16 11.12 -17.04
N TRP A 82 13.73 10.08 -17.65
CA TRP A 82 13.55 9.72 -19.07
C TRP A 82 14.17 10.70 -20.08
N ILE A 83 15.04 11.60 -19.62
CA ILE A 83 15.78 12.56 -20.46
C ILE A 83 17.27 12.20 -20.44
N ASP A 84 17.92 12.25 -21.60
CA ASP A 84 19.38 12.20 -21.67
C ASP A 84 19.94 13.59 -21.31
N PRO A 85 20.65 13.75 -20.18
CA PRO A 85 21.17 15.05 -19.75
C PRO A 85 22.25 15.59 -20.70
N PHE A 86 22.86 14.74 -21.54
CA PHE A 86 23.91 15.12 -22.48
C PHE A 86 23.38 15.44 -23.89
N SER A 87 22.09 15.25 -24.15
CA SER A 87 21.49 15.56 -25.46
C SER A 87 21.23 17.06 -25.67
N MET A 88 21.44 17.89 -24.65
CA MET A 88 21.23 19.34 -24.68
C MET A 88 22.20 20.06 -23.72
N THR A 89 22.12 21.39 -23.66
CA THR A 89 22.98 22.14 -22.73
C THR A 89 22.65 21.78 -21.27
N PRO A 90 23.64 21.67 -20.36
CA PRO A 90 23.42 21.26 -18.97
C PRO A 90 22.30 22.01 -18.26
N ARG A 91 22.23 23.33 -18.46
CA ARG A 91 21.17 24.17 -17.87
C ARG A 91 19.78 23.82 -18.40
N ARG A 92 19.65 23.63 -19.71
CA ARG A 92 18.36 23.26 -20.34
C ARG A 92 17.97 21.84 -19.98
N ALA A 93 18.94 20.93 -19.87
CA ALA A 93 18.72 19.57 -19.40
C ALA A 93 18.12 19.57 -18.00
N LEU A 94 18.71 20.32 -17.07
CA LEU A 94 18.24 20.44 -15.70
C LEU A 94 16.79 20.98 -15.62
N GLU A 95 16.47 22.02 -16.38
CA GLU A 95 15.11 22.57 -16.47
C GLU A 95 14.11 21.57 -17.08
N THR A 96 14.52 20.82 -18.09
CA THR A 96 13.67 19.81 -18.76
C THR A 96 13.40 18.63 -17.84
N ILE A 97 14.43 18.12 -17.16
CA ILE A 97 14.34 17.05 -16.17
C ILE A 97 13.40 17.48 -15.03
N ALA A 98 13.51 18.72 -14.57
CA ALA A 98 12.64 19.27 -13.54
C ALA A 98 11.17 19.29 -13.94
N SER A 99 10.89 19.77 -15.16
CA SER A 99 9.54 19.83 -15.71
C SER A 99 8.94 18.43 -15.87
N GLU A 100 9.74 17.48 -16.35
CA GLU A 100 9.30 16.10 -16.55
C GLU A 100 9.06 15.38 -15.22
N LEU A 101 9.93 15.59 -14.22
CA LEU A 101 9.73 15.09 -12.86
C LEU A 101 8.45 15.66 -12.23
N GLN A 102 8.20 16.96 -12.41
CA GLN A 102 6.96 17.58 -11.96
C GLN A 102 5.75 16.92 -12.61
N ARG A 103 5.76 16.77 -13.95
CA ARG A 103 4.68 16.10 -14.70
C ARG A 103 4.41 14.68 -14.21
N GLN A 104 5.47 13.93 -13.89
CA GLN A 104 5.36 12.57 -13.34
C GLN A 104 4.66 12.56 -11.98
N TYR A 105 4.98 13.50 -11.08
CA TYR A 105 4.30 13.59 -9.79
C TYR A 105 2.88 14.16 -9.90
N GLU A 106 2.62 15.08 -10.82
CA GLU A 106 1.28 15.62 -11.07
C GLU A 106 0.28 14.54 -11.48
N ARG A 107 0.74 13.45 -12.10
CA ARG A 107 -0.09 12.26 -12.37
C ARG A 107 -0.69 11.66 -11.09
N TRP A 108 0.07 11.66 -9.99
CA TRP A 108 -0.36 11.10 -8.71
C TRP A 108 -1.08 12.11 -7.82
N GLN A 109 -0.66 13.39 -7.85
CA GLN A 109 -1.23 14.45 -7.02
C GLN A 109 -1.36 15.78 -7.79
N SER A 110 -2.29 15.82 -8.73
CA SER A 110 -2.48 16.98 -9.63
C SER A 110 -2.86 18.30 -8.93
N LYS A 111 -3.40 18.24 -7.70
CA LYS A 111 -3.87 19.43 -6.97
C LYS A 111 -2.81 20.04 -6.03
N ALA A 112 -1.65 19.40 -5.87
CA ALA A 112 -0.59 19.97 -5.05
C ALA A 112 0.09 21.14 -5.76
N ARG A 113 0.63 22.07 -4.96
CA ARG A 113 1.48 23.15 -5.47
C ARG A 113 2.93 22.67 -5.58
N TYR A 114 3.43 22.57 -6.79
CA TYR A 114 4.81 22.15 -7.07
C TYR A 114 5.75 23.37 -7.07
N LYS A 115 6.92 23.22 -6.45
CA LYS A 115 8.01 24.18 -6.50
C LYS A 115 9.33 23.46 -6.79
N SER A 116 9.95 23.77 -7.92
CA SER A 116 11.26 23.24 -8.31
C SER A 116 12.40 24.15 -7.85
N SER A 117 13.50 23.56 -7.41
CA SER A 117 14.73 24.23 -7.02
C SER A 117 15.90 23.48 -7.67
N LEU A 118 16.62 24.17 -8.56
CA LEU A 118 17.61 23.59 -9.47
C LEU A 118 19.00 24.00 -9.02
N ASP A 119 19.83 23.01 -8.68
CA ASP A 119 21.15 23.17 -8.05
C ASP A 119 21.18 24.25 -6.95
N PRO A 120 20.30 24.18 -5.92
CA PRO A 120 20.17 25.23 -4.93
C PRO A 120 21.27 25.23 -3.88
N THR A 121 21.43 26.39 -3.23
CA THR A 121 22.25 26.53 -2.03
C THR A 121 21.50 26.06 -0.77
N GLN A 122 22.23 25.90 0.34
CA GLN A 122 21.64 25.57 1.64
C GLN A 122 20.60 26.60 2.08
N GLU A 123 20.87 27.89 1.87
CA GLU A 123 19.96 28.99 2.18
C GLU A 123 18.66 28.92 1.38
N ASP A 124 18.74 28.54 0.09
CA ASP A 124 17.57 28.42 -0.77
C ASP A 124 16.66 27.28 -0.32
N ILE A 125 17.25 26.12 0.01
CA ILE A 125 16.51 24.97 0.55
C ILE A 125 15.83 25.35 1.88
N LYS A 126 16.55 26.05 2.77
CA LYS A 126 15.99 26.52 4.04
C LYS A 126 14.77 27.42 3.83
N LYS A 127 14.87 28.40 2.93
CA LYS A 127 13.76 29.31 2.58
C LYS A 127 12.59 28.55 1.96
N LEU A 128 12.86 27.60 1.05
CA LEU A 128 11.85 26.78 0.40
C LEU A 128 11.05 25.96 1.43
N CYS A 129 11.74 25.21 2.28
CA CYS A 129 11.12 24.34 3.29
C CYS A 129 10.28 25.14 4.29
N MET A 130 10.82 26.26 4.80
CA MET A 130 10.08 27.12 5.73
C MET A 130 8.82 27.72 5.10
N THR A 131 8.92 28.13 3.83
CA THR A 131 7.78 28.67 3.07
C THR A 131 6.69 27.60 2.90
N LEU A 132 7.04 26.39 2.50
CA LEU A 132 6.06 25.32 2.29
C LEU A 132 5.40 24.91 3.61
N ARG A 133 6.17 24.77 4.70
CA ARG A 133 5.63 24.44 6.03
C ARG A 133 4.64 25.48 6.52
N ARG A 134 4.93 26.78 6.33
CA ARG A 134 4.03 27.87 6.73
C ARG A 134 2.69 27.85 5.98
N ASN A 135 2.71 27.43 4.71
CA ASN A 135 1.54 27.39 3.82
C ASN A 135 0.78 26.05 3.84
N ALA A 136 1.29 25.04 4.55
CA ALA A 136 0.70 23.70 4.62
C ALA A 136 -0.29 23.52 5.78
N ARG A 137 -0.95 24.60 6.18
CA ARG A 137 -2.04 24.58 7.17
C ARG A 137 -3.32 23.99 6.56
#